data_AF-A0A4Z0QJG8-F1
#
_entry.id   AF-A0A4Z0QJG8-F1
#
_cell.length_a   1.000
_cell.length_b   1.000
_cell.length_c   1.000
_cell.angle_alpha   90.00
_cell.angle_beta   90.00
_cell.angle_gamma   90.00
#
_symmetry.space_group_name_H-M   'P 1'
#
loop_
_entity.id
_entity.type
_entity.pdbx_description
1 polymer ?
#
loop_
_entity_poly.entity_id
_entity_poly.type
_entity_poly.pdbx_seq_one_letter_code
_entity_poly.pdbx_strand_id
1 'polypeptide(L)' 'PSAPPSVRVSGGTVELAARLSHRGDEEIHLTPIEFRLLAVLLNNAGKVLTQRQLLNQVWGPNAVEHSHYLRSALGAVRR' A
#
# COMPACT_ATOMS: atom_id res chain seq x y z
N PRO A 1 19.46 -2.68 20.35
CA PRO A 1 18.83 -2.69 18.99
C PRO A 1 17.55 -1.84 18.98
N SER A 2 17.52 -0.77 18.19
CA SER A 2 16.29 0.01 17.95
C SER A 2 15.35 -0.82 17.08
N ALA A 3 14.07 -0.89 17.43
CA ALA A 3 13.08 -1.50 16.56
C ALA A 3 13.09 -0.81 15.17
N PRO A 4 12.89 -1.55 14.07
CA PRO A 4 12.81 -0.96 12.74
C PRO A 4 11.64 0.03 12.67
N PRO A 5 11.74 1.10 11.85
CA PRO A 5 10.66 2.06 11.69
C PRO A 5 9.45 1.40 11.04
N SER A 6 8.37 1.24 11.82
CA SER A 6 7.14 0.60 11.41
C SER A 6 5.92 1.52 11.57
N VAL A 7 4.97 1.40 10.66
CA VAL A 7 3.73 2.20 10.61
C VAL A 7 2.56 1.33 11.01
N ARG A 8 1.81 1.74 12.03
CA ARG A 8 0.56 1.07 12.45
C ARG A 8 -0.60 1.49 11.54
N VAL A 9 -1.33 0.51 11.05
CA VAL A 9 -2.56 0.64 10.27
C VAL A 9 -3.68 -0.14 10.95
N SER A 10 -4.94 0.15 10.62
CA SER A 10 -6.09 -0.50 11.28
C SER A 10 -6.09 -2.04 11.18
N GLY A 11 -5.39 -2.61 10.19
CA GLY A 11 -5.26 -4.06 10.00
C GLY A 11 -3.95 -4.67 10.48
N GLY A 12 -3.00 -3.89 11.02
CA GLY A 12 -1.68 -4.42 11.38
C GLY A 12 -0.54 -3.40 11.37
N THR A 13 0.67 -3.87 11.07
CA THR A 13 1.90 -3.08 11.09
C THR A 13 2.65 -3.24 9.77
N VAL A 14 3.22 -2.16 9.25
CA VAL A 14 3.93 -2.16 7.97
C VAL A 14 5.33 -1.59 8.16
N GLU A 15 6.34 -2.34 7.72
CA GLU A 15 7.73 -1.90 7.69
C GLU A 15 8.10 -1.50 6.27
N LEU A 16 8.06 -0.20 6.00
CA LEU A 16 8.27 0.32 4.63
C LEU A 16 9.67 0.04 4.09
N ALA A 17 10.69 0.09 4.95
CA ALA A 17 12.08 -0.15 4.58
C ALA A 17 12.34 -1.63 4.25
N ALA A 18 11.77 -2.54 5.05
CA ALA A 18 11.93 -3.98 4.88
C ALA A 18 10.97 -4.58 3.85
N ARG A 19 9.94 -3.81 3.44
CA ARG A 19 8.80 -4.29 2.64
C ARG A 19 8.02 -5.42 3.29
N LEU A 20 7.94 -5.41 4.61
CA LEU A 20 7.21 -6.39 5.40
C LEU A 20 5.89 -5.81 5.88
N SER A 21 4.89 -6.67 5.99
CA SER A 21 3.56 -6.35 6.51
C SER A 21 3.14 -7.44 7.48
N HIS A 22 2.61 -7.06 8.63
CA HIS A 22 2.20 -7.97 9.68
C HIS A 22 0.75 -7.68 10.09
N ARG A 23 0.00 -8.71 10.43
CA ARG A 23 -1.32 -8.61 11.08
C ARG A 23 -1.26 -9.35 12.41
N GLY A 24 -1.23 -8.59 13.50
CA GLY A 24 -0.83 -9.15 14.78
C GLY A 24 0.61 -9.67 14.69
N ASP A 25 0.80 -10.94 15.00
CA ASP A 25 2.10 -11.63 14.93
C ASP A 25 2.35 -12.37 13.60
N GLU A 26 1.37 -12.40 12.68
CA GLU A 26 1.51 -13.09 11.40
C GLU A 26 2.04 -12.16 10.31
N GLU A 27 3.09 -12.58 9.59
CA GLU A 27 3.57 -11.87 8.39
C GLU A 27 2.65 -12.14 7.20
N ILE A 28 2.17 -11.07 6.57
CA ILE A 28 1.35 -11.13 5.35
C ILE A 28 2.22 -10.76 4.15
N HIS A 29 2.28 -11.69 3.19
CA HIS A 29 2.88 -11.44 1.89
C HIS A 29 1.92 -10.63 1.00
N LEU A 30 2.33 -9.39 0.71
CA LEU A 30 1.70 -8.58 -0.33
C LEU A 30 2.46 -8.76 -1.63
N THR A 31 1.73 -8.80 -2.74
CA THR A 31 2.37 -8.67 -4.05
C THR A 31 3.06 -7.30 -4.17
N PRO A 32 4.05 -7.14 -5.08
CA PRO A 32 4.76 -5.88 -5.24
C PRO A 32 3.84 -4.67 -5.51
N ILE A 33 2.72 -4.89 -6.20
CA ILE A 33 1.77 -3.82 -6.53
C ILE A 33 0.88 -3.42 -5.37
N GLU A 34 0.45 -4.38 -4.56
CA GLU A 34 -0.33 -4.15 -3.34
C GLU A 34 0.53 -3.41 -2.30
N PHE A 35 1.77 -3.84 -2.14
CA PHE A 35 2.72 -3.16 -1.26
C PHE A 35 2.96 -1.72 -1.71
N ARG A 36 3.15 -1.49 -3.01
CA ARG A 36 3.33 -0.14 -3.56
C ARG A 36 2.10 0.73 -3.35
N LEU A 37 0.90 0.19 -3.55
CA LEU A 37 -0.35 0.90 -3.26
C LEU A 37 -0.46 1.27 -1.78
N LEU A 38 -0.17 0.33 -0.88
CA LEU A 38 -0.17 0.57 0.57
C LEU A 38 0.85 1.66 0.95
N ALA A 39 2.07 1.61 0.41
CA ALA A 39 3.08 2.62 0.65
C ALA A 39 2.65 4.01 0.16
N VAL A 40 1.99 4.11 -0.99
CA VAL A 40 1.43 5.38 -1.49
C VAL A 40 0.37 5.92 -0.54
N LEU A 41 -0.53 5.07 -0.05
CA LEU A 41 -1.56 5.46 0.91
C LEU A 41 -0.96 5.94 2.23
N LEU A 42 0.04 5.22 2.76
CA LEU A 42 0.71 5.59 4.02
C LEU A 42 1.48 6.90 3.90
N ASN A 43 2.21 7.11 2.80
CA ASN A 43 2.91 8.37 2.54
C ASN A 43 1.98 9.57 2.33
N ASN A 44 0.71 9.31 2.02
CA ASN A 44 -0.33 10.34 1.84
C ASN A 44 -1.44 10.21 2.90
N ALA A 45 -1.14 9.62 4.06
CA ALA A 45 -2.11 9.42 5.12
C ALA A 45 -2.80 10.74 5.51
N GLY A 46 -4.13 10.70 5.63
CA GLY A 46 -4.95 11.89 5.91
C GLY A 46 -5.29 12.76 4.70
N LYS A 47 -4.82 12.42 3.49
CA LYS A 47 -5.20 13.11 2.24
C LYS A 47 -6.16 12.26 1.41
N VAL A 48 -7.16 12.90 0.81
CA VAL A 48 -8.01 12.27 -0.19
C VAL A 48 -7.25 12.20 -1.51
N LEU A 49 -6.94 10.98 -1.98
CA LEU A 49 -6.34 10.75 -3.29
C LEU A 49 -7.39 10.32 -4.30
N THR A 50 -7.40 10.97 -5.46
CA THR A 50 -8.23 10.55 -6.60
C THR A 50 -7.70 9.25 -7.21
N GLN A 51 -8.58 8.51 -7.89
CA GLN A 51 -8.21 7.30 -8.62
C GLN A 51 -7.07 7.55 -9.62
N ARG A 52 -7.08 8.66 -10.35
CA ARG A 52 -6.02 9.04 -11.28
C ARG A 52 -4.67 9.26 -10.59
N GLN A 53 -4.68 9.90 -9.42
CA GLN A 53 -3.45 10.09 -8.63
C GLN A 53 -2.89 8.76 -8.12
N LEU A 54 -3.76 7.84 -7.67
CA LEU A 54 -3.35 6.50 -7.24
C LEU A 54 -2.77 5.70 -8.41
N LEU A 55 -3.45 5.67 -9.56
CA LEU A 55 -2.98 4.98 -10.76
C LEU A 55 -1.61 5.50 -11.20
N ASN A 56 -1.44 6.82 -11.23
CA ASN A 56 -0.17 7.45 -11.61
C ASN A 56 0.97 7.12 -10.62
N GLN A 57 0.73 7.19 -9.31
CA GLN A 57 1.78 6.91 -8.31
C GLN A 57 2.21 5.43 -8.27
N VAL A 58 1.26 4.52 -8.49
CA VAL A 58 1.50 3.07 -8.35
C VAL A 58 1.96 2.42 -9.67
N TRP A 59 1.41 2.83 -10.81
CA TRP A 59 1.74 2.25 -12.13
C TRP A 59 2.36 3.24 -13.14
N GLY A 60 2.36 4.53 -12.84
CA GLY A 60 2.90 5.57 -13.74
C GLY A 60 1.83 6.22 -14.64
N PRO A 61 2.21 7.26 -15.42
CA PRO A 61 1.28 8.12 -16.15
C PRO A 61 0.50 7.38 -17.25
N ASN A 62 1.06 6.30 -17.81
CA ASN A 62 0.41 5.50 -18.86
C ASN A 62 -0.73 4.62 -18.34
N ALA A 63 -0.88 4.47 -17.02
CA ALA A 63 -1.87 3.58 -16.43
C ALA A 63 -3.19 4.27 -16.07
N VAL A 64 -3.30 5.58 -16.29
CA VAL A 64 -4.42 6.41 -15.83
C VAL A 64 -5.77 5.99 -16.43
N GLU A 65 -5.77 5.47 -17.66
CA GLU A 65 -6.98 5.01 -18.35
C GLU A 65 -7.43 3.59 -17.91
N HIS A 66 -6.59 2.86 -17.16
CA HIS A 66 -6.83 1.46 -16.80
C HIS A 66 -7.43 1.30 -15.40
N SER A 67 -8.69 1.72 -15.25
CA SER A 67 -9.44 1.72 -13.99
C SER A 67 -9.53 0.37 -13.26
N HIS A 68 -9.39 -0.75 -13.97
CA HIS A 68 -9.48 -2.10 -13.41
C HIS A 68 -8.25 -2.51 -12.59
N TYR A 69 -7.08 -1.90 -12.82
CA TYR A 69 -5.86 -2.20 -12.05
C TYR A 69 -5.98 -1.80 -10.58
N LEU A 70 -6.64 -0.65 -10.32
CA LEU A 70 -6.82 -0.19 -8.95
C LEU A 70 -7.74 -1.15 -8.16
N ARG A 71 -8.78 -1.69 -8.78
CA ARG A 71 -9.69 -2.65 -8.13
C ARG A 71 -8.98 -3.93 -7.71
N SER A 72 -8.12 -4.46 -8.57
CA SER A 72 -7.33 -5.65 -8.27
C SER A 72 -6.41 -5.44 -7.05
N ALA A 73 -5.65 -4.35 -7.05
CA ALA A 73 -4.70 -4.04 -5.97
C ALA A 73 -5.38 -3.63 -4.64
N LEU A 74 -6.54 -2.98 -4.69
CA LEU A 74 -7.29 -2.60 -3.48
C LEU A 74 -7.84 -3.81 -2.71
N GLY A 75 -8.02 -4.95 -3.38
CA GLY A 75 -8.59 -6.15 -2.78
C GLY A 75 -7.77 -6.68 -1.59
N ALA A 76 -6.45 -6.58 -1.64
CA ALA A 76 -5.58 -7.04 -0.55
C ALA A 76 -5.34 -5.99 0.54
N VAL A 77 -5.30 -4.71 0.17
CA VAL A 77 -5.06 -3.62 1.12
C VAL A 77 -6.25 -3.41 2.08
N ARG A 78 -7.44 -3.92 1.72
CA ARG A 78 -8.67 -3.81 2.52
C ARG A 78 -8.96 -5.01 3.43
N ARG A 79 -8.20 -6.10 3.31
CA ARG A 79 -8.40 -7.31 4.12
C ARG A 79 -7.63 -7.21 5.43
#